data_AF-A0A4Q5UGT0-F1
#
_entry.id   AF-A0A4Q5UGT0-F1
#
_cell.length_a   1.000
_cell.length_b   1.000
_cell.length_c   1.000
_cell.angle_alpha   90.00
_cell.angle_beta   90.00
_cell.angle_gamma   90.00
#
_symmetry.space_group_name_H-M   'P 1'
#
loop_
_entity.id
_entity.type
_entity.pdbx_description
1 polymer ?
#
loop_
_entity_poly.entity_id
_entity_poly.type
_entity_poly.pdbx_seq_one_letter_code
_entity_poly.pdbx_strand_id
1 'polypeptide(L)'
;MKKLILAISLAFTGTSMQAQKTEIKLDGSFKPTDSDPVYLQYAEKKGDLYSQEIVTWPNKKIYVRLTSKDLNGDIPEGEYIVYYDNGRAQSKAEYKDGKLHGSYRRFYVNGKPQEISNYSMGKKSGVARRFYQNGLASDSMIGDGKGGTREWHFYETGVLMMEGESMNDTSKVKTWKYFNEQGELMGSELYNPGNSNPSQSFNAAGQAIAPETCKTMEAFYPGGEMAFHRFISQNLNPDIPVKKGAPAGLYRVLVQFVIAKDGSVADIKAATSYGFGMEQEAIRVVRRSPQWVPGTIFGQPFVAHRIQPISFLVEELPAKKR
;
A
#
# COMPACT_ATOMS: atom_id res chain seq x y z
N MET A 1 -50.67 -7.54 -65.61
CA MET A 1 -50.30 -7.10 -64.25
C MET A 1 -50.98 -7.99 -63.22
N LYS A 2 -50.21 -8.81 -62.49
CA LYS A 2 -50.51 -9.32 -61.14
C LYS A 2 -49.19 -9.87 -60.59
N LYS A 3 -48.73 -9.26 -59.49
CA LYS A 3 -47.42 -9.44 -58.86
C LYS A 3 -47.39 -10.76 -58.07
N LEU A 4 -46.34 -11.56 -58.23
CA LEU A 4 -46.03 -12.68 -57.35
C LEU A 4 -45.18 -12.13 -56.18
N ILE A 5 -45.70 -12.22 -54.95
CA ILE A 5 -44.97 -11.87 -53.73
C ILE A 5 -44.28 -13.14 -53.25
N LEU A 6 -42.95 -13.12 -53.24
CA LEU A 6 -42.12 -14.18 -52.66
C LEU A 6 -42.10 -13.98 -51.13
N ALA A 7 -42.69 -14.92 -50.39
CA ALA A 7 -42.59 -14.95 -48.94
C ALA A 7 -41.22 -15.50 -48.54
N ILE A 8 -40.35 -14.64 -48.01
CA ILE A 8 -39.11 -15.05 -47.33
C ILE A 8 -39.46 -15.21 -45.85
N SER A 9 -39.56 -16.46 -45.39
CA SER A 9 -39.64 -16.77 -43.96
C SER A 9 -38.31 -16.42 -43.30
N LEU A 10 -38.29 -15.35 -42.50
CA LEU A 10 -37.21 -15.11 -41.54
C LEU A 10 -37.27 -16.21 -40.47
N ALA A 11 -36.38 -17.19 -40.58
CA ALA A 11 -36.01 -18.02 -39.46
C ALA A 11 -35.21 -17.15 -38.48
N PHE A 12 -35.85 -16.74 -37.39
CA PHE A 12 -35.18 -16.16 -36.22
C PHE A 12 -34.32 -17.27 -35.59
N THR A 13 -33.05 -17.34 -35.99
CA THR A 13 -32.08 -18.12 -35.23
C THR A 13 -31.68 -17.25 -34.04
N GLY A 14 -32.15 -17.64 -32.85
CA GLY A 14 -31.75 -17.00 -31.61
C GLY A 14 -30.25 -17.19 -31.41
N THR A 15 -29.47 -16.14 -31.68
CA THR A 15 -28.11 -16.05 -31.18
C THR A 15 -28.20 -15.74 -29.69
N SER A 16 -27.89 -16.74 -28.86
CA SER A 16 -27.54 -16.48 -27.46
C SER A 16 -26.39 -15.46 -27.47
N MET A 17 -26.65 -14.24 -26.99
CA MET A 17 -25.61 -13.26 -26.74
C MET A 17 -24.70 -13.80 -25.64
N GLN A 18 -23.66 -14.53 -26.01
CA GLN A 18 -22.50 -14.66 -25.14
C GLN A 18 -21.92 -13.26 -25.01
N ALA A 19 -21.92 -12.72 -23.79
CA ALA A 19 -21.38 -11.40 -23.52
C ALA A 19 -19.94 -11.33 -24.05
N GLN A 20 -19.71 -10.43 -25.01
CA GLN A 20 -18.40 -10.28 -25.64
C GLN A 20 -17.45 -9.65 -24.61
N LYS A 21 -16.46 -10.43 -24.18
CA LYS A 21 -15.41 -9.98 -23.26
C LYS A 21 -14.42 -9.12 -24.04
N THR A 22 -14.26 -7.85 -23.67
CA THR A 22 -13.28 -6.94 -24.25
C THR A 22 -11.93 -7.14 -23.57
N GLU A 23 -10.85 -7.20 -24.35
CA GLU A 23 -9.46 -7.22 -23.88
C GLU A 23 -8.79 -5.88 -24.20
N ILE A 24 -8.13 -5.26 -23.22
CA ILE A 24 -7.39 -4.00 -23.36
C ILE A 24 -5.96 -4.23 -22.84
N LYS A 25 -4.96 -3.86 -23.64
CA LYS A 25 -3.54 -3.92 -23.26
C LYS A 25 -3.15 -2.66 -22.51
N LEU A 26 -2.52 -2.80 -21.34
CA LEU A 26 -2.14 -1.69 -20.49
C LEU A 26 -0.63 -1.66 -20.18
N ASP A 27 -0.06 -0.46 -20.11
CA ASP A 27 1.30 -0.22 -19.65
C ASP A 27 1.44 -0.27 -18.11
N GLY A 28 2.64 -0.02 -17.59
CA GLY A 28 2.92 -0.01 -16.14
C GLY A 28 2.23 1.12 -15.36
N SER A 29 1.58 2.07 -16.06
CA SER A 29 0.78 3.15 -15.49
C SER A 29 -0.73 2.93 -15.67
N PHE A 30 -1.14 1.72 -16.07
CA PHE A 30 -2.54 1.34 -16.36
C PHE A 30 -3.17 2.13 -17.51
N LYS A 31 -2.36 2.62 -18.46
CA LYS A 31 -2.86 3.28 -19.67
C LYS A 31 -2.86 2.33 -20.87
N PRO A 32 -3.83 2.44 -21.79
CA PRO A 32 -3.82 1.67 -23.03
C PRO A 32 -2.49 1.81 -23.79
N THR A 33 -1.98 0.70 -24.32
CA THR A 33 -0.72 0.67 -25.06
C THR A 33 -0.77 -0.29 -26.25
N ASP A 34 -0.10 0.10 -27.33
CA ASP A 34 0.15 -0.77 -28.49
C ASP A 34 1.45 -1.58 -28.36
N SER A 35 2.30 -1.23 -27.39
CA SER A 35 3.54 -1.96 -27.06
C SER A 35 3.25 -3.22 -26.23
N ASP A 36 4.31 -3.93 -25.84
CA ASP A 36 4.17 -5.07 -24.92
C ASP A 36 3.53 -4.61 -23.60
N PRO A 37 2.39 -5.22 -23.20
CA PRO A 37 1.67 -4.80 -22.01
C PRO A 37 2.38 -5.24 -20.73
N VAL A 38 2.18 -4.48 -19.66
CA VAL A 38 2.44 -4.95 -18.29
C VAL A 38 1.20 -5.62 -17.72
N TYR A 39 0.01 -5.19 -18.14
CA TYR A 39 -1.27 -5.74 -17.71
C TYR A 39 -2.24 -5.96 -18.88
N LEU A 40 -3.13 -6.92 -18.72
CA LEU A 40 -4.31 -7.11 -19.58
C LEU A 40 -5.56 -6.85 -18.74
N GLN A 41 -6.42 -5.96 -19.24
CA GLN A 41 -7.73 -5.70 -18.66
C GLN A 41 -8.80 -6.42 -19.48
N TYR A 42 -9.63 -7.16 -18.75
CA TYR A 42 -10.75 -7.90 -19.26
C TYR A 42 -12.03 -7.27 -18.75
N ALA A 43 -12.92 -6.83 -19.65
CA ALA A 43 -14.18 -6.22 -19.27
C ALA A 43 -15.37 -6.94 -19.91
N GLU A 44 -16.42 -7.15 -19.12
CA GLU A 44 -17.68 -7.76 -19.53
C GLU A 44 -18.83 -6.86 -19.08
N LYS A 45 -19.68 -6.42 -20.01
CA LYS A 45 -20.85 -5.61 -19.66
C LYS A 45 -21.91 -6.48 -18.96
N LYS A 46 -22.30 -6.08 -17.75
CA LYS A 46 -23.32 -6.73 -16.91
C LYS A 46 -24.37 -5.70 -16.49
N GLY A 47 -25.47 -5.63 -17.24
CA GLY A 47 -26.48 -4.58 -17.08
C GLY A 47 -25.89 -3.21 -17.41
N ASP A 48 -26.02 -2.26 -16.47
CA ASP A 48 -25.50 -0.90 -16.60
C ASP A 48 -24.04 -0.75 -16.17
N LEU A 49 -23.40 -1.83 -15.70
CA LEU A 49 -22.02 -1.82 -15.22
C LEU A 49 -21.12 -2.73 -16.06
N TYR A 50 -19.81 -2.56 -15.91
CA TYR A 50 -18.79 -3.46 -16.41
C TYR A 50 -18.18 -4.23 -15.24
N SER A 51 -18.16 -5.56 -15.34
CA SER A 51 -17.36 -6.41 -14.48
C SER A 51 -15.97 -6.55 -15.10
N GLN A 52 -14.92 -6.25 -14.33
CA GLN A 52 -13.57 -6.17 -14.86
C GLN A 52 -12.55 -6.96 -14.02
N GLU A 53 -11.62 -7.59 -14.72
CA GLU A 53 -10.43 -8.21 -14.14
C GLU A 53 -9.19 -7.66 -14.84
N ILE A 54 -8.24 -7.15 -14.06
CA ILE A 54 -6.91 -6.77 -14.57
C ILE A 54 -5.93 -7.86 -14.13
N VAL A 55 -5.20 -8.42 -15.08
CA VAL A 55 -4.19 -9.46 -14.85
C VAL A 55 -2.81 -8.99 -15.30
N THR A 56 -1.75 -9.51 -14.68
CA THR A 56 -0.36 -9.25 -15.10
C THR A 56 -0.03 -9.97 -16.40
N TRP A 57 0.82 -9.39 -17.23
CA TRP A 57 1.40 -10.04 -18.41
C TRP A 57 2.85 -10.46 -18.12
N PRO A 58 3.33 -11.62 -18.62
CA PRO A 58 2.64 -12.63 -19.43
C PRO A 58 1.92 -13.72 -18.62
N ASN A 59 2.11 -13.78 -17.30
CA ASN A 59 1.68 -14.89 -16.45
C ASN A 59 0.17 -14.90 -16.09
N LYS A 60 -0.59 -13.86 -16.46
CA LYS A 60 -2.04 -13.71 -16.27
C LYS A 60 -2.52 -13.91 -14.82
N LYS A 61 -1.72 -13.52 -13.82
CA LYS A 61 -2.17 -13.49 -12.43
C LYS A 61 -3.11 -12.31 -12.20
N ILE A 62 -4.20 -12.54 -11.46
CA ILE A 62 -5.16 -11.47 -11.13
C ILE A 62 -4.50 -10.43 -10.24
N TYR A 63 -4.57 -9.18 -10.66
CA TYR A 63 -4.07 -8.01 -9.95
C TYR A 63 -5.21 -7.19 -9.36
N VAL A 64 -6.29 -6.95 -10.13
CA VAL A 64 -7.47 -6.20 -9.68
C VAL A 64 -8.75 -6.90 -10.12
N ARG A 65 -9.77 -6.85 -9.27
CA ARG A 65 -11.17 -7.07 -9.64
C ARG A 65 -11.99 -5.85 -9.24
N LEU A 66 -12.84 -5.38 -10.16
CA LEU A 66 -13.71 -4.25 -9.91
C LEU A 66 -15.01 -4.35 -10.71
N THR A 67 -15.98 -3.56 -10.30
CA THR A 67 -17.12 -3.14 -11.13
C THR A 67 -17.07 -1.63 -11.36
N SER A 68 -17.48 -1.17 -12.54
CA SER A 68 -17.43 0.25 -12.93
C SER A 68 -18.56 0.63 -13.89
N LYS A 69 -18.82 1.94 -14.01
CA LYS A 69 -19.81 2.49 -14.95
C LYS A 69 -19.27 2.65 -16.37
N ASP A 70 -17.96 2.64 -16.52
CA ASP A 70 -17.23 2.86 -17.76
C ASP A 70 -16.31 1.68 -18.09
N LEU A 71 -15.95 1.55 -19.37
CA LEU A 71 -15.11 0.45 -19.85
C LEU A 71 -13.67 0.53 -19.30
N ASN A 72 -13.15 1.72 -19.03
CA ASN A 72 -11.77 1.91 -18.57
C ASN A 72 -11.62 1.59 -17.08
N GLY A 73 -12.71 1.65 -16.30
CA GLY A 73 -12.66 1.47 -14.86
C GLY A 73 -12.35 2.75 -14.09
N ASP A 74 -12.48 3.92 -14.74
CA ASP A 74 -12.24 5.25 -14.15
C ASP A 74 -13.35 5.63 -13.15
N ILE A 75 -14.53 5.04 -13.28
CA ILE A 75 -15.70 5.29 -12.43
C ILE A 75 -16.12 3.98 -11.74
N PRO A 76 -15.33 3.47 -10.77
CA PRO A 76 -15.69 2.28 -10.01
C PRO A 76 -16.99 2.47 -9.21
N GLU A 77 -17.75 1.39 -9.11
CA GLU A 77 -19.04 1.30 -8.39
C GLU A 77 -19.09 -0.07 -7.70
N GLY A 78 -19.33 -0.11 -6.39
CA GLY A 78 -19.34 -1.35 -5.61
C GLY A 78 -17.96 -1.82 -5.14
N GLU A 79 -17.75 -3.13 -5.09
CA GLU A 79 -16.53 -3.72 -4.55
C GLU A 79 -15.33 -3.58 -5.52
N TYR A 80 -14.21 -3.13 -4.97
CA TYR A 80 -12.93 -3.04 -5.65
C TYR A 80 -11.88 -3.80 -4.83
N ILE A 81 -11.26 -4.81 -5.42
CA ILE A 81 -10.28 -5.68 -4.77
C ILE A 81 -8.95 -5.61 -5.52
N VAL A 82 -7.89 -5.31 -4.78
CA VAL A 82 -6.51 -5.46 -5.26
C VAL A 82 -5.92 -6.72 -4.64
N TYR A 83 -5.13 -7.47 -5.41
CA TYR A 83 -4.51 -8.72 -4.99
C TYR A 83 -2.99 -8.61 -4.92
N TYR A 84 -2.40 -9.32 -3.97
CA TYR A 84 -0.98 -9.64 -3.98
C TYR A 84 -0.69 -10.71 -5.04
N ASP A 85 0.58 -10.84 -5.43
CA ASP A 85 1.04 -11.85 -6.41
C ASP A 85 0.83 -13.32 -5.97
N ASN A 86 0.51 -13.54 -4.70
CA ASN A 86 0.14 -14.84 -4.13
C ASN A 86 -1.38 -15.13 -4.21
N GLY A 87 -2.17 -14.22 -4.79
CA GLY A 87 -3.63 -14.34 -4.95
C GLY A 87 -4.46 -13.95 -3.72
N ARG A 88 -3.84 -13.52 -2.62
CA ARG A 88 -4.59 -13.00 -1.45
C ARG A 88 -4.95 -11.53 -1.67
N ALA A 89 -6.09 -11.10 -1.13
CA ALA A 89 -6.49 -9.70 -1.19
C ALA A 89 -5.45 -8.82 -0.47
N GLN A 90 -4.91 -7.84 -1.17
CA GLN A 90 -4.11 -6.74 -0.63
C GLN A 90 -5.01 -5.67 -0.03
N SER A 91 -6.08 -5.32 -0.73
CA SER A 91 -7.10 -4.41 -0.20
C SER A 91 -8.47 -4.74 -0.77
N LYS A 92 -9.49 -4.39 0.00
CA LYS A 92 -10.89 -4.38 -0.39
C LYS A 92 -11.47 -3.02 -0.08
N ALA A 93 -12.21 -2.46 -1.02
CA ALA A 93 -12.77 -1.13 -0.92
C ALA A 93 -14.17 -1.10 -1.53
N GLU A 94 -15.03 -0.24 -0.99
CA GLU A 94 -16.33 0.08 -1.57
C GLU A 94 -16.28 1.45 -2.26
N TYR A 95 -16.83 1.52 -3.46
CA TYR A 95 -16.91 2.72 -4.28
C TYR A 95 -18.34 3.07 -4.65
N LYS A 96 -18.59 4.37 -4.80
CA LYS A 96 -19.82 4.93 -5.36
C LYS A 96 -19.46 6.14 -6.20
N ASP A 97 -19.91 6.17 -7.45
CA ASP A 97 -19.63 7.25 -8.40
C ASP A 97 -18.13 7.56 -8.52
N GLY A 98 -17.30 6.52 -8.56
CA GLY A 98 -15.85 6.63 -8.63
C GLY A 98 -15.15 7.09 -7.36
N LYS A 99 -15.87 7.28 -6.24
CA LYS A 99 -15.30 7.72 -4.96
C LYS A 99 -15.42 6.63 -3.90
N LEU A 100 -14.40 6.50 -3.05
CA LEU A 100 -14.46 5.62 -1.88
C LEU A 100 -15.66 5.97 -1.01
N HIS A 101 -16.53 5.00 -0.77
CA HIS A 101 -17.77 5.18 -0.02
C HIS A 101 -18.15 3.87 0.64
N GLY A 102 -18.04 3.80 1.96
CA GLY A 102 -18.22 2.58 2.74
C GLY A 102 -16.90 2.08 3.34
N SER A 103 -16.76 0.76 3.41
CA SER A 103 -15.63 0.15 4.09
C SER A 103 -14.36 0.10 3.22
N TYR A 104 -13.21 0.36 3.85
CA TYR A 104 -11.88 0.12 3.29
C TYR A 104 -11.11 -0.80 4.22
N ARG A 105 -10.53 -1.86 3.65
CA ARG A 105 -9.67 -2.80 4.37
C ARG A 105 -8.40 -3.04 3.60
N ARG A 106 -7.25 -2.88 4.25
CA ARG A 106 -5.95 -3.31 3.74
C ARG A 106 -5.48 -4.49 4.57
N PHE A 107 -4.80 -5.43 3.93
CA PHE A 107 -4.28 -6.63 4.57
C PHE A 107 -2.78 -6.73 4.34
N TYR A 108 -2.09 -7.26 5.34
CA TYR A 108 -0.75 -7.80 5.14
C TYR A 108 -0.80 -9.01 4.20
N VAL A 109 0.33 -9.34 3.57
CA VAL A 109 0.45 -10.50 2.67
C VAL A 109 0.08 -11.84 3.32
N ASN A 110 0.19 -11.92 4.66
CA ASN A 110 -0.24 -13.07 5.45
C ASN A 110 -1.76 -13.16 5.65
N GLY A 111 -2.53 -12.16 5.17
CA GLY A 111 -3.99 -12.07 5.27
C GLY A 111 -4.51 -11.36 6.53
N LYS A 112 -3.64 -11.00 7.49
CA LYS A 112 -4.05 -10.25 8.67
C LYS A 112 -4.42 -8.81 8.30
N PRO A 113 -5.40 -8.18 8.97
CA PRO A 113 -5.70 -6.77 8.77
C PRO A 113 -4.46 -5.90 9.01
N GLN A 114 -4.23 -4.98 8.10
CA GLN A 114 -3.24 -3.89 8.22
C GLN A 114 -3.95 -2.56 8.47
N GLU A 115 -5.11 -2.35 7.84
CA GLU A 115 -5.93 -1.16 8.01
C GLU A 115 -7.40 -1.53 7.90
N ILE A 116 -8.22 -0.91 8.74
CA ILE A 116 -9.68 -0.89 8.63
C ILE A 116 -10.11 0.56 8.79
N SER A 117 -10.76 1.11 7.77
CA SER A 117 -11.17 2.51 7.70
C SER A 117 -12.56 2.60 7.07
N ASN A 118 -13.29 3.68 7.34
CA ASN A 118 -14.54 3.98 6.65
C ASN A 118 -14.42 5.31 5.91
N TYR A 119 -15.07 5.40 4.75
CA TYR A 119 -15.04 6.56 3.88
C TYR A 119 -16.47 6.99 3.53
N SER A 120 -16.67 8.30 3.39
CA SER A 120 -17.87 8.89 2.80
C SER A 120 -17.44 9.83 1.68
N MET A 121 -17.76 9.44 0.44
CA MET A 121 -17.50 10.24 -0.78
C MET A 121 -16.05 10.71 -0.90
N GLY A 122 -15.11 9.80 -0.66
CA GLY A 122 -13.67 10.02 -0.75
C GLY A 122 -13.01 10.55 0.53
N LYS A 123 -13.79 10.94 1.55
CA LYS A 123 -13.26 11.44 2.83
C LYS A 123 -13.32 10.38 3.91
N LYS A 124 -12.27 10.22 4.71
CA LYS A 124 -12.31 9.36 5.90
C LYS A 124 -13.42 9.83 6.84
N SER A 125 -14.17 8.89 7.39
CA SER A 125 -15.31 9.17 8.28
C SER A 125 -15.37 8.14 9.40
N GLY A 126 -15.59 8.60 10.63
CA GLY A 126 -15.69 7.72 11.79
C GLY A 126 -14.35 7.14 12.23
N VAL A 127 -14.36 5.86 12.60
CA VAL A 127 -13.19 5.17 13.16
C VAL A 127 -12.33 4.59 12.04
N ALA A 128 -11.03 4.87 12.09
CA ALA A 128 -10.02 4.14 11.34
C ALA A 128 -8.99 3.56 12.31
N ARG A 129 -8.48 2.37 11.98
CA ARG A 129 -7.52 1.64 12.79
C ARG A 129 -6.51 0.94 11.90
N ARG A 130 -5.23 1.08 12.23
CA ARG A 130 -4.16 0.28 11.64
C ARG A 130 -3.60 -0.65 12.69
N PHE A 131 -3.00 -1.74 12.21
CA PHE A 131 -2.54 -2.83 13.05
C PHE A 131 -1.12 -3.18 12.68
N TYR A 132 -0.32 -3.54 13.69
CA TYR A 132 0.91 -4.28 13.51
C TYR A 132 0.63 -5.72 13.05
N GLN A 133 1.66 -6.40 12.55
CA GLN A 133 1.52 -7.80 12.09
C GLN A 133 1.26 -8.81 13.20
N ASN A 134 1.62 -8.46 14.45
CA ASN A 134 1.24 -9.26 15.61
C ASN A 134 -0.29 -9.20 15.86
N GLY A 135 -1.00 -8.24 15.26
CA GLY A 135 -2.45 -8.05 15.34
C GLY A 135 -2.88 -6.97 16.33
N LEU A 136 -1.94 -6.39 17.09
CA LEU A 136 -2.21 -5.26 17.97
C LEU A 136 -2.35 -3.98 17.14
N ALA A 137 -3.14 -3.02 17.64
CA ALA A 137 -3.30 -1.74 16.96
C ALA A 137 -1.96 -0.98 16.92
N SER A 138 -1.59 -0.44 15.77
CA SER A 138 -0.51 0.55 15.67
C SER A 138 -1.04 1.96 15.93
N ASP A 139 -2.26 2.21 15.49
CA ASP A 139 -2.95 3.45 15.72
C ASP A 139 -4.45 3.31 15.54
N SER A 140 -5.18 4.20 16.20
CA SER A 140 -6.62 4.36 16.11
C SER A 140 -6.91 5.85 15.96
N MET A 141 -7.84 6.18 15.09
CA MET A 141 -8.23 7.56 14.81
C MET A 141 -9.75 7.67 14.71
N ILE A 142 -10.28 8.80 15.17
CA ILE A 142 -11.71 9.12 15.10
C ILE A 142 -11.85 10.50 14.49
N GLY A 143 -12.37 10.56 13.27
CA GLY A 143 -12.67 11.81 12.58
C GLY A 143 -14.03 12.38 13.00
N ASP A 144 -14.11 13.69 13.19
CA ASP A 144 -15.35 14.41 13.51
C ASP A 144 -16.21 14.75 12.27
N GLY A 145 -15.73 14.42 11.07
CA GLY A 145 -16.37 14.72 9.79
C GLY A 145 -16.23 16.17 9.31
N LYS A 146 -15.60 17.04 10.11
CA LYS A 146 -15.33 18.47 9.84
C LYS A 146 -13.84 18.77 9.67
N GLY A 147 -13.02 17.72 9.62
CA GLY A 147 -11.57 17.80 9.40
C GLY A 147 -10.75 17.67 10.68
N GLY A 148 -11.39 17.60 11.86
CA GLY A 148 -10.75 17.28 13.12
C GLY A 148 -10.64 15.77 13.31
N THR A 149 -9.48 15.31 13.78
CA THR A 149 -9.25 13.89 14.06
C THR A 149 -8.60 13.75 15.43
N ARG A 150 -9.17 12.88 16.27
CA ARG A 150 -8.50 12.44 17.50
C ARG A 150 -7.72 11.17 17.21
N GLU A 151 -6.47 11.14 17.64
CA GLU A 151 -5.52 10.08 17.30
C GLU A 151 -4.89 9.46 18.53
N TRP A 152 -4.67 8.16 18.44
CA TRP A 152 -3.89 7.35 19.37
C TRP A 152 -2.94 6.49 18.58
N HIS A 153 -1.66 6.49 18.94
CA HIS A 153 -0.64 5.62 18.39
C HIS A 153 -0.10 4.75 19.52
N PHE A 154 0.24 3.51 19.22
CA PHE A 154 0.61 2.51 20.22
C PHE A 154 1.96 1.91 19.86
N TYR A 155 2.70 1.45 20.86
CA TYR A 155 3.85 0.58 20.66
C TYR A 155 3.39 -0.79 20.16
N GLU A 156 4.30 -1.59 19.60
CA GLU A 156 3.99 -2.97 19.18
C GLU A 156 3.58 -3.86 20.36
N THR A 157 3.89 -3.46 21.59
CA THR A 157 3.41 -4.07 22.84
C THR A 157 1.92 -3.77 23.12
N GLY A 158 1.31 -2.85 22.38
CA GLY A 158 -0.06 -2.36 22.59
C GLY A 158 -0.17 -1.22 23.61
N VAL A 159 0.93 -0.80 24.24
CA VAL A 159 0.97 0.33 25.16
C VAL A 159 0.81 1.64 24.38
N LEU A 160 0.04 2.60 24.93
CA LEU A 160 -0.13 3.91 24.31
C LEU A 160 1.24 4.60 24.17
N MET A 161 1.55 5.05 22.96
CA MET A 161 2.79 5.73 22.62
C MET A 161 2.58 7.24 22.58
N MET A 162 1.50 7.69 21.94
CA MET A 162 1.12 9.10 21.88
C MET A 162 -0.36 9.26 21.59
N GLU A 163 -0.92 10.36 22.08
CA GLU A 163 -2.29 10.78 21.73
C GLU A 163 -2.36 12.29 21.50
N GLY A 164 -3.33 12.71 20.69
CA GLY A 164 -3.59 14.11 20.44
C GLY A 164 -4.69 14.34 19.42
N GLU A 165 -4.76 15.58 18.95
CA GLU A 165 -5.72 16.00 17.93
C GLU A 165 -4.97 16.56 16.72
N SER A 166 -5.48 16.28 15.53
CA SER A 166 -5.02 16.86 14.27
C SER A 166 -6.17 17.50 13.50
N MET A 167 -5.81 18.41 12.61
CA MET A 167 -6.70 19.05 11.64
C MET A 167 -6.20 18.74 10.23
N ASN A 168 -7.14 18.52 9.31
CA ASN A 168 -6.86 18.22 7.91
C ASN A 168 -5.86 17.05 7.74
N ASP A 169 -6.10 15.97 8.48
CA ASP A 169 -5.38 14.70 8.49
C ASP A 169 -3.90 14.72 8.91
N THR A 170 -3.28 15.90 9.06
CA THR A 170 -1.81 15.99 9.21
C THR A 170 -1.33 17.05 10.20
N SER A 171 -2.09 18.14 10.39
CA SER A 171 -1.64 19.25 11.24
C SER A 171 -2.01 19.00 12.69
N LYS A 172 -1.02 18.64 13.52
CA LYS A 172 -1.19 18.55 14.97
C LYS A 172 -1.74 19.87 15.53
N VAL A 173 -2.71 19.79 16.43
CA VAL A 173 -3.29 20.93 17.15
C VAL A 173 -3.41 20.60 18.64
N LYS A 174 -3.53 21.65 19.46
CA LYS A 174 -3.71 21.53 20.92
C LYS A 174 -2.55 20.75 21.54
N THR A 175 -2.81 19.94 22.55
CA THR A 175 -1.78 19.21 23.29
C THR A 175 -1.65 17.79 22.77
N TRP A 176 -0.42 17.41 22.42
CA TRP A 176 -0.01 16.04 22.18
C TRP A 176 0.73 15.50 23.39
N LYS A 177 0.41 14.28 23.82
CA LYS A 177 1.07 13.61 24.94
C LYS A 177 1.85 12.41 24.45
N TYR A 178 3.00 12.18 25.07
CA TYR A 178 3.94 11.13 24.70
C TYR A 178 4.24 10.26 25.91
N PHE A 179 4.25 8.95 25.70
CA PHE A 179 4.39 7.95 26.76
C PHE A 179 5.49 6.95 26.40
N ASN A 180 6.18 6.41 27.39
CA ASN A 180 7.15 5.34 27.18
C ASN A 180 6.46 3.97 27.07
N GLU A 181 7.24 2.92 26.80
CA GLU A 181 6.71 1.54 26.67
C GLU A 181 6.15 0.96 27.98
N GLN A 182 6.38 1.61 29.12
CA GLN A 182 5.78 1.27 30.42
C GLN A 182 4.43 1.99 30.63
N GLY A 183 4.06 2.91 29.73
CA GLY A 183 2.83 3.71 29.80
C GLY A 183 2.97 4.98 30.65
N GLU A 184 4.20 5.36 31.02
CA GLU A 184 4.48 6.55 31.81
C GLU A 184 4.58 7.78 30.90
N LEU A 185 3.99 8.89 31.32
CA LEU A 185 4.08 10.16 30.59
C LEU A 185 5.53 10.63 30.53
N MET A 186 6.06 10.82 29.33
CA MET A 186 7.38 11.41 29.11
C MET A 186 7.32 12.93 29.02
N GLY A 187 6.23 13.44 28.44
CA GLY A 187 6.03 14.86 28.23
C GLY A 187 4.89 15.17 27.27
N SER A 188 4.77 16.43 26.91
CA SER A 188 3.75 16.91 25.99
C SER A 188 4.25 18.06 25.11
N GLU A 189 3.55 18.27 24.01
CA GLU A 189 3.80 19.36 23.07
C GLU A 189 2.50 20.12 22.82
N LEU A 190 2.56 21.45 22.88
CA LEU A 190 1.45 22.33 22.53
C LEU A 190 1.62 22.80 21.09
N TYR A 191 0.57 22.69 20.30
CA TYR A 191 0.52 23.10 18.90
C TYR A 191 -0.55 24.16 18.69
N ASN A 192 -0.13 25.22 17.97
CA ASN A 192 -1.05 26.25 17.49
C ASN A 192 -1.58 25.85 16.10
N PRO A 193 -2.85 26.13 15.79
CA PRO A 193 -3.41 25.87 14.46
C PRO A 193 -2.56 26.50 13.35
N GLY A 194 -2.23 25.70 12.33
CA GLY A 194 -1.46 26.14 11.17
C GLY A 194 0.07 26.13 11.34
N ASN A 195 0.61 25.75 12.51
CA ASN A 195 2.05 25.58 12.71
C ASN A 195 2.42 24.09 12.72
N SER A 196 3.40 23.70 11.91
CA SER A 196 3.91 22.33 11.85
C SER A 196 4.82 21.98 13.03
N ASN A 197 5.41 22.98 13.69
CA ASN A 197 6.23 22.80 14.87
C ASN A 197 5.43 23.12 16.15
N PRO A 198 5.73 22.45 17.28
CA PRO A 198 5.11 22.80 18.54
C PRO A 198 5.49 24.22 18.95
N SER A 199 4.56 24.95 19.56
CA SER A 199 4.81 26.25 20.16
C SER A 199 5.58 26.14 21.47
N GLN A 200 5.37 25.05 22.22
CA GLN A 200 6.07 24.77 23.47
C GLN A 200 6.07 23.26 23.75
N SER A 201 7.13 22.78 24.37
CA SER A 201 7.26 21.41 24.84
C SER A 201 7.41 21.38 26.35
N PHE A 202 6.90 20.33 26.99
CA PHE A 202 6.89 20.15 28.44
C PHE A 202 7.39 18.76 28.82
N ASN A 203 8.18 18.65 29.88
CA ASN A 203 8.55 17.35 30.45
C ASN A 203 7.36 16.70 31.19
N ALA A 204 7.56 15.49 31.71
CA ALA A 204 6.56 14.75 32.47
C ALA A 204 6.00 15.53 33.69
N ALA A 205 6.79 16.43 34.28
CA ALA A 205 6.38 17.28 35.40
C ALA A 205 5.64 18.56 34.96
N GLY A 206 5.43 18.77 33.66
CA GLY A 206 4.78 19.95 33.10
C GLY A 206 5.66 21.19 33.00
N GLN A 207 6.99 21.05 33.15
CA GLN A 207 7.94 22.16 33.02
C GLN A 207 8.34 22.33 31.55
N ALA A 208 8.44 23.58 31.11
CA ALA A 208 8.88 23.92 29.76
C ALA A 208 10.31 23.40 29.49
N ILE A 209 10.51 22.75 28.35
CA ILE A 209 11.80 22.24 27.89
C ILE A 209 12.14 22.74 26.49
N ALA A 210 13.43 22.72 26.14
CA ALA A 210 13.91 23.20 24.85
C ALA A 210 13.49 22.27 23.69
N PRO A 211 13.19 22.80 22.48
CA PRO A 211 12.64 22.03 21.37
C PRO A 211 13.48 20.81 20.92
N GLU A 212 14.80 20.87 21.07
CA GLU A 212 15.72 19.77 20.74
C GLU A 212 15.49 18.51 21.60
N THR A 213 14.92 18.66 22.79
CA THR A 213 14.69 17.54 23.72
C THR A 213 13.44 16.73 23.41
N CYS A 214 12.48 17.30 22.70
CA CYS A 214 11.19 16.67 22.38
C CYS A 214 11.12 16.16 20.93
N LYS A 215 12.24 16.10 20.22
CA LYS A 215 12.26 15.81 18.79
C LYS A 215 11.76 14.38 18.49
N THR A 216 10.70 14.31 17.69
CA THR A 216 10.22 13.05 17.09
C THR A 216 10.84 12.91 15.70
N MET A 217 11.46 11.77 15.42
CA MET A 217 12.13 11.46 14.17
C MET A 217 11.79 10.03 13.74
N GLU A 218 11.46 9.83 12.47
CA GLU A 218 11.38 8.47 11.94
C GLU A 218 12.78 7.86 11.83
N ALA A 219 12.87 6.53 11.91
CA ALA A 219 14.12 5.82 11.64
C ALA A 219 14.53 5.99 10.16
N PHE A 220 15.80 6.24 9.87
CA PHE A 220 16.25 6.47 8.49
C PHE A 220 17.64 5.88 8.22
N TYR A 221 17.89 5.56 6.96
CA TYR A 221 19.19 5.06 6.53
C TYR A 221 20.25 6.18 6.59
N PRO A 222 21.49 5.92 7.00
CA PRO A 222 22.53 6.95 7.05
C PRO A 222 22.77 7.56 5.66
N GLY A 223 22.58 8.88 5.53
CA GLY A 223 22.63 9.56 4.23
C GLY A 223 21.31 9.54 3.43
N GLY A 224 20.22 9.03 4.03
CA GLY A 224 18.86 9.07 3.50
C GLY A 224 18.56 8.04 2.41
N GLU A 225 17.37 8.16 1.83
CA GLU A 225 16.82 7.23 0.82
C GLU A 225 17.73 7.05 -0.40
N MET A 226 18.39 8.11 -0.87
CA MET A 226 19.33 8.02 -2.00
C MET A 226 20.56 7.17 -1.68
N ALA A 227 21.10 7.30 -0.46
CA ALA A 227 22.23 6.49 -0.01
C ALA A 227 21.81 5.02 0.14
N PHE A 228 20.59 4.78 0.64
CA PHE A 228 20.04 3.43 0.73
C PHE A 228 19.86 2.79 -0.64
N HIS A 229 19.25 3.50 -1.60
CA HIS A 229 19.10 3.02 -2.96
C HIS A 229 20.46 2.67 -3.59
N ARG A 230 21.45 3.55 -3.45
CA ARG A 230 22.82 3.29 -3.93
C ARG A 230 23.42 2.05 -3.28
N PHE A 231 23.27 1.89 -1.96
CA PHE A 231 23.74 0.71 -1.24
C PHE A 231 23.09 -0.56 -1.78
N ILE A 232 21.77 -0.58 -1.98
CA ILE A 232 21.08 -1.73 -2.57
C ILE A 232 21.65 -2.03 -3.97
N SER A 233 21.68 -1.04 -4.88
CA SER A 233 22.15 -1.24 -6.25
C SER A 233 23.60 -1.76 -6.34
N GLN A 234 24.48 -1.36 -5.41
CA GLN A 234 25.88 -1.81 -5.39
C GLN A 234 26.08 -3.22 -4.80
N ASN A 235 25.14 -3.68 -3.98
CA ASN A 235 25.29 -4.94 -3.23
C ASN A 235 24.35 -6.05 -3.71
N LEU A 236 23.34 -5.72 -4.51
CA LEU A 236 22.37 -6.64 -5.08
C LEU A 236 22.96 -7.39 -6.28
N ASN A 237 22.75 -8.70 -6.34
CA ASN A 237 23.09 -9.55 -7.47
C ASN A 237 21.87 -9.71 -8.39
N PRO A 238 21.80 -9.00 -9.53
CA PRO A 238 20.63 -9.01 -10.41
C PRO A 238 20.50 -10.32 -11.20
N ASP A 239 21.57 -11.11 -11.33
CA ASP A 239 21.57 -12.33 -12.16
C ASP A 239 20.85 -13.51 -11.49
N ILE A 240 20.59 -13.45 -10.18
CA ILE A 240 20.00 -14.55 -9.41
C ILE A 240 18.69 -15.06 -10.03
N PRO A 241 17.68 -14.20 -10.30
CA PRO A 241 16.45 -14.66 -10.95
C PRO A 241 16.71 -15.26 -12.34
N VAL A 242 17.61 -14.69 -13.14
CA VAL A 242 17.96 -15.20 -14.48
C VAL A 242 18.55 -16.61 -14.39
N LYS A 243 19.52 -16.82 -13.49
CA LYS A 243 20.17 -18.12 -13.25
C LYS A 243 19.20 -19.17 -12.69
N LYS A 244 18.10 -18.73 -12.07
CA LYS A 244 17.03 -19.59 -11.56
C LYS A 244 15.88 -19.78 -12.55
N GLY A 245 15.99 -19.26 -13.76
CA GLY A 245 14.97 -19.42 -14.81
C GLY A 245 13.71 -18.61 -14.57
N ALA A 246 13.82 -17.47 -13.87
CA ALA A 246 12.72 -16.53 -13.77
C ALA A 246 12.28 -16.09 -15.18
N PRO A 247 10.98 -16.10 -15.49
CA PRO A 247 10.46 -15.47 -16.70
C PRO A 247 10.84 -14.00 -16.78
N ALA A 248 10.91 -13.46 -18.00
CA ALA A 248 11.09 -12.02 -18.19
C ALA A 248 9.96 -11.23 -17.51
N GLY A 249 10.33 -10.09 -16.93
CA GLY A 249 9.42 -9.23 -16.20
C GLY A 249 10.09 -8.47 -15.07
N LEU A 250 9.31 -7.57 -14.46
CA LEU A 250 9.68 -6.79 -13.29
C LEU A 250 9.16 -7.48 -12.02
N TYR A 251 10.06 -7.86 -11.13
CA TYR A 251 9.74 -8.47 -9.85
C TYR A 251 10.01 -7.46 -8.72
N ARG A 252 9.04 -7.26 -7.82
CA ARG A 252 9.16 -6.33 -6.69
C ARG A 252 9.18 -7.10 -5.38
N VAL A 253 10.37 -7.43 -4.89
CA VAL A 253 10.52 -8.10 -3.61
C VAL A 253 10.23 -7.12 -2.48
N LEU A 254 9.16 -7.34 -1.74
CA LEU A 254 8.86 -6.56 -0.54
C LEU A 254 9.65 -7.15 0.63
N VAL A 255 10.68 -6.45 1.10
CA VAL A 255 11.46 -6.84 2.27
C VAL A 255 10.98 -6.05 3.47
N GLN A 256 10.50 -6.76 4.49
CA GLN A 256 10.19 -6.19 5.78
C GLN A 256 11.34 -6.42 6.74
N PHE A 257 11.63 -5.43 7.57
CA PHE A 257 12.62 -5.52 8.63
C PHE A 257 12.31 -4.54 9.75
N VAL A 258 12.94 -4.78 10.89
CA VAL A 258 12.85 -3.97 12.09
C VAL A 258 14.15 -3.20 12.26
N ILE A 259 14.04 -1.91 12.58
CA ILE A 259 15.15 -1.09 13.07
C ILE A 259 14.98 -1.00 14.58
N ALA A 260 15.91 -1.60 15.31
CA ALA A 260 15.92 -1.59 16.77
C ALA A 260 16.30 -0.22 17.33
N LYS A 261 16.15 -0.06 18.65
CA LYS A 261 16.45 1.18 19.37
C LYS A 261 17.91 1.62 19.29
N ASP A 262 18.82 0.68 19.00
CA ASP A 262 20.25 0.91 18.78
C ASP A 262 20.61 1.12 17.30
N GLY A 263 19.62 1.13 16.40
CA GLY A 263 19.83 1.27 14.95
C GLY A 263 20.20 -0.03 14.23
N SER A 264 20.32 -1.16 14.93
CA SER A 264 20.55 -2.46 14.29
C SER A 264 19.31 -2.93 13.51
N VAL A 265 19.54 -3.68 12.43
CA VAL A 265 18.47 -4.26 11.63
C VAL A 265 18.22 -5.71 12.04
N ALA A 266 16.98 -6.01 12.40
CA ALA A 266 16.52 -7.32 12.85
C ALA A 266 15.26 -7.78 12.09
N ASP A 267 14.85 -9.03 12.35
CA ASP A 267 13.59 -9.63 11.86
C ASP A 267 13.30 -9.45 10.36
N ILE A 268 14.36 -9.56 9.57
CA ILE A 268 14.31 -9.37 8.12
C ILE A 268 13.58 -10.56 7.48
N LYS A 269 12.49 -10.28 6.79
CA LYS A 269 11.68 -11.27 6.09
C LYS A 269 11.18 -10.72 4.76
N ALA A 270 11.15 -11.58 3.74
CA ALA A 270 10.46 -11.26 2.51
C ALA A 270 8.95 -11.44 2.74
N ALA A 271 8.17 -10.40 2.42
CA ALA A 271 6.72 -10.45 2.40
C ALA A 271 6.20 -11.05 1.09
N THR A 272 6.96 -10.93 -0.01
CA THR A 272 6.68 -11.59 -1.29
C THR A 272 7.45 -12.89 -1.42
N SER A 273 7.00 -13.77 -2.31
CA SER A 273 7.72 -15.00 -2.66
C SER A 273 7.48 -15.35 -4.13
N TYR A 274 8.48 -15.09 -4.97
CA TYR A 274 8.50 -15.42 -6.40
C TYR A 274 9.20 -16.75 -6.70
N GLY A 275 10.05 -17.24 -5.79
CA GLY A 275 10.65 -18.58 -5.90
C GLY A 275 11.91 -18.65 -6.77
N PHE A 276 12.44 -17.51 -7.21
CA PHE A 276 13.63 -17.43 -8.07
C PHE A 276 14.88 -16.91 -7.34
N GLY A 277 14.92 -17.00 -6.01
CA GLY A 277 16.09 -16.62 -5.19
C GLY A 277 16.21 -15.13 -4.87
N MET A 278 15.34 -14.29 -5.41
CA MET A 278 15.34 -12.84 -5.21
C MET A 278 15.08 -12.45 -3.75
N GLU A 279 14.23 -13.20 -3.05
CA GLU A 279 13.92 -12.97 -1.63
C GLU A 279 15.16 -13.14 -0.74
N GLN A 280 15.88 -14.26 -0.92
CA GLN A 280 17.08 -14.56 -0.14
C GLN A 280 18.16 -13.51 -0.42
N GLU A 281 18.27 -13.07 -1.67
CA GLU A 281 19.20 -12.03 -2.06
C GLU A 281 18.85 -10.67 -1.43
N ALA A 282 17.59 -10.27 -1.51
CA ALA A 282 17.12 -9.02 -0.93
C ALA A 282 17.30 -9.01 0.60
N ILE A 283 17.00 -10.13 1.28
CA ILE A 283 17.27 -10.33 2.72
C ILE A 283 18.76 -10.24 3.02
N ARG A 284 19.63 -10.88 2.22
CA ARG A 284 21.09 -10.85 2.39
C ARG A 284 21.62 -9.42 2.33
N VAL A 285 21.16 -8.64 1.36
CA VAL A 285 21.60 -7.24 1.18
C VAL A 285 21.14 -6.37 2.34
N VAL A 286 19.86 -6.43 2.72
CA VAL A 286 19.33 -5.65 3.86
C VAL A 286 20.05 -6.03 5.16
N ARG A 287 20.36 -7.31 5.37
CA ARG A 287 21.13 -7.78 6.54
C ARG A 287 22.53 -7.20 6.62
N ARG A 288 23.12 -6.84 5.48
CA ARG A 288 24.45 -6.22 5.39
C ARG A 288 24.40 -4.69 5.43
N SER A 289 23.22 -4.10 5.61
CA SER A 289 23.12 -2.64 5.77
C SER A 289 23.91 -2.18 7.01
N PRO A 290 24.49 -0.96 6.96
CA PRO A 290 25.09 -0.35 8.14
C PRO A 290 24.05 -0.14 9.24
N GLN A 291 24.49 0.25 10.44
CA GLN A 291 23.56 0.71 11.47
C GLN A 291 22.74 1.89 10.96
N TRP A 292 21.43 1.81 11.14
CA TRP A 292 20.49 2.86 10.80
C TRP A 292 20.42 3.89 11.92
N VAL A 293 19.95 5.10 11.59
CA VAL A 293 19.58 6.04 12.64
C VAL A 293 18.22 5.58 13.18
N PRO A 294 18.11 5.23 14.48
CA PRO A 294 16.86 4.76 15.05
C PRO A 294 15.81 5.87 15.04
N GLY A 295 14.54 5.46 15.03
CA GLY A 295 13.44 6.40 15.20
C GLY A 295 13.39 6.86 16.64
N THR A 296 13.09 8.13 16.87
CA THR A 296 12.88 8.69 18.20
C THR A 296 11.47 9.25 18.32
N ILE A 297 10.86 9.08 19.47
CA ILE A 297 9.65 9.79 19.86
C ILE A 297 9.96 10.58 21.12
N PHE A 298 9.76 11.89 21.06
CA PHE A 298 10.09 12.79 22.17
C PHE A 298 11.52 12.52 22.73
N GLY A 299 12.50 12.40 21.83
CA GLY A 299 13.90 12.12 22.17
C GLY A 299 14.23 10.67 22.57
N GLN A 300 13.26 9.80 22.84
CA GLN A 300 13.50 8.40 23.22
C GLN A 300 13.44 7.48 21.99
N PRO A 301 14.40 6.55 21.82
CA PRO A 301 14.39 5.63 20.69
C PRO A 301 13.27 4.60 20.80
N PHE A 302 12.61 4.30 19.67
CA PHE A 302 11.59 3.27 19.56
C PHE A 302 11.91 2.28 18.43
N VAL A 303 11.30 1.09 18.50
CA VAL A 303 11.44 0.06 17.47
C VAL A 303 10.62 0.46 16.23
N ALA A 304 11.28 0.63 15.09
CA ALA A 304 10.64 1.06 13.85
C ALA A 304 10.51 -0.09 12.84
N HIS A 305 9.30 -0.25 12.28
CA HIS A 305 9.03 -1.24 11.23
C HIS A 305 9.14 -0.61 9.85
N ARG A 306 9.88 -1.26 8.94
CA ARG A 306 10.03 -0.81 7.55
C ARG A 306 9.65 -1.92 6.58
N ILE A 307 9.04 -1.54 5.48
CA ILE A 307 8.83 -2.39 4.31
C ILE A 307 9.43 -1.67 3.12
N GLN A 308 10.46 -2.26 2.51
CA GLN A 308 11.11 -1.72 1.34
C GLN A 308 10.85 -2.60 0.10
N PRO A 309 10.36 -2.04 -1.02
CA PRO A 309 10.40 -2.72 -2.30
C PRO A 309 11.83 -2.73 -2.87
N ILE A 310 12.34 -3.92 -3.19
CA ILE A 310 13.58 -4.14 -3.93
C ILE A 310 13.22 -4.78 -5.27
N SER A 311 13.54 -4.08 -6.36
CA SER A 311 13.13 -4.48 -7.71
C SER A 311 14.22 -5.28 -8.42
N PHE A 312 13.82 -6.34 -9.11
CA PHE A 312 14.65 -7.10 -10.04
C PHE A 312 14.00 -7.01 -11.42
N LEU A 313 14.77 -6.61 -12.43
CA LEU A 313 14.36 -6.66 -13.83
C LEU A 313 14.98 -7.89 -14.47
N VAL A 314 14.14 -8.78 -14.99
CA VAL A 314 14.56 -9.93 -15.81
C VAL A 314 14.22 -9.60 -17.25
N GLU A 315 15.23 -9.41 -18.08
CA GLU A 315 15.07 -9.14 -19.50
C GLU A 315 14.94 -10.45 -20.29
N GLU A 316 14.22 -10.43 -21.42
CA GLU A 316 14.25 -11.56 -22.35
C GLU A 316 15.64 -11.71 -22.94
N LEU A 317 16.18 -12.94 -22.94
CA LEU A 317 17.41 -13.22 -23.67
C LEU A 317 17.14 -13.01 -25.16
N PRO A 318 17.95 -12.20 -25.87
CA PRO A 318 17.78 -12.02 -27.30
C PRO A 318 17.87 -13.39 -27.98
N ALA A 319 16.87 -13.71 -28.83
CA ALA A 319 16.85 -14.95 -29.58
C ALA A 319 18.21 -15.12 -30.30
N LYS A 320 18.93 -16.20 -29.99
CA LYS A 320 20.14 -16.56 -30.73
C LYS A 320 19.76 -16.65 -32.21
N LYS A 321 20.22 -15.70 -33.01
CA LYS A 321 20.19 -15.82 -34.48
C LYS A 321 20.92 -17.12 -34.81
N ARG A 322 20.18 -18.11 -35.29
CA ARG A 322 20.72 -19.34 -35.85
C ARG A 322 21.23 -19.07 -37.25
#